data_AF-A0A963UHL1-F1
#
_entry.id   AF-A0A963UHL1-F1
#
_cell.length_a   1.000
_cell.length_b   1.000
_cell.length_c   1.000
_cell.angle_alpha   90.00
_cell.angle_beta   90.00
_cell.angle_gamma   90.00
#
_symmetry.space_group_name_H-M   'P 1'
#
loop_
_entity.id
_entity.type
_entity.pdbx_description
1 polymer ?
#
loop_
_entity_poly.entity_id
_entity_poly.type
_entity_poly.pdbx_seq_one_letter_code
_entity_poly.pdbx_strand_id
1 'polypeptide(L)' 'GGVFLGLNGTIVKSHGSADATGVSAAIRLAFQLARSGFQERLAARVASAVKAGQDAAQAGAENGISS' A
#
# COMPACT_ATOMS: atom_id res chain seq x y z
N GLY A 1 13.73 9.14 -0.74
CA GLY A 1 12.70 9.22 -1.79
C GLY A 1 11.44 8.60 -1.24
N GLY A 2 10.30 9.29 -1.32
CA GLY A 2 9.02 8.74 -0.87
C GLY A 2 8.36 7.93 -1.98
N VAL A 3 7.68 6.84 -1.62
CA VAL A 3 6.85 6.05 -2.54
C VAL A 3 5.39 6.36 -2.26
N PHE A 4 4.64 6.77 -3.28
CA PHE A 4 3.20 7.03 -3.19
C PHE A 4 2.43 5.88 -3.83
N LEU A 5 1.48 5.34 -3.06
CA LEU A 5 0.64 4.21 -3.43
C LEU A 5 -0.79 4.74 -3.38
N GLY A 6 -1.44 4.90 -4.54
CA GLY A 6 -2.74 5.58 -4.61
C GLY A 6 -3.17 6.09 -5.99
N LEU A 7 -2.33 5.99 -7.00
CA LEU A 7 -2.73 6.07 -8.41
C LEU A 7 -2.78 4.63 -8.97
N ASN A 8 -3.24 4.40 -10.20
CA ASN A 8 -3.24 3.07 -10.87
C ASN A 8 -1.82 2.47 -11.08
N GLY A 9 -0.84 2.85 -10.27
CA GLY A 9 0.54 2.42 -10.31
C GLY A 9 1.34 2.94 -9.11
N THR A 10 2.60 2.54 -9.05
CA THR A 10 3.56 2.99 -8.03
C THR A 10 4.26 4.27 -8.47
N ILE A 11 4.25 5.31 -7.62
CA ILE A 11 4.96 6.56 -7.89
C ILE A 11 6.16 6.67 -6.96
N VAL A 12 7.32 7.05 -7.51
CA VAL A 12 8.56 7.28 -6.72
C VAL A 12 8.98 8.73 -6.90
N LYS A 13 9.20 9.44 -5.77
CA LYS A 13 9.68 10.83 -5.76
C LYS A 13 11.12 10.90 -5.22
N SER A 14 12.04 11.44 -6.03
CA SER A 14 13.38 11.80 -5.58
C SER A 14 13.40 13.17 -4.88
N HIS A 15 14.44 13.42 -4.08
CA HIS A 15 14.70 14.75 -3.50
C HIS A 15 15.43 15.61 -4.54
N GLY A 16 15.20 16.92 -4.57
CA GLY A 16 15.78 17.82 -5.60
C GLY A 16 17.32 17.91 -5.56
N SER A 17 17.94 17.46 -4.46
CA SER A 17 19.38 17.37 -4.26
C SER A 17 19.95 15.96 -4.52
N ALA A 18 19.18 15.05 -5.12
CA ALA A 18 19.64 13.71 -5.43
C ALA A 18 20.68 13.73 -6.55
N ASP A 19 21.82 13.08 -6.32
CA ASP A 19 22.83 12.84 -7.34
C ASP A 19 22.42 11.69 -8.29
N ALA A 20 23.27 11.42 -9.29
CA ALA A 20 23.03 10.37 -10.27
C ALA A 20 22.80 8.98 -9.61
N THR A 21 23.46 8.71 -8.49
CA THR A 21 23.28 7.47 -7.72
C THR A 21 21.91 7.41 -7.07
N GLY A 22 21.46 8.52 -6.47
CA GLY A 22 20.13 8.64 -5.89
C GLY A 22 19.00 8.47 -6.90
N VAL A 23 19.17 9.00 -8.11
CA VAL A 23 18.21 8.82 -9.21
C VAL A 23 18.22 7.37 -9.71
N SER A 24 19.40 6.78 -9.91
CA SER A 24 19.56 5.36 -10.29
C SER A 24 18.87 4.42 -9.29
N ALA A 25 19.09 4.64 -7.99
CA ALA A 25 18.47 3.84 -6.93
C ALA A 25 16.94 3.94 -6.94
N ALA A 26 16.39 5.15 -7.17
CA ALA A 26 14.95 5.36 -7.27
C ALA A 26 14.34 4.61 -8.47
N ILE A 27 14.99 4.65 -9.64
CA ILE A 27 14.54 3.92 -10.84
C ILE A 27 14.60 2.41 -10.61
N ARG A 28 15.70 1.91 -10.03
CA ARG A 28 15.86 0.48 -9.72
C ARG A 28 14.80 -0.01 -8.73
N LEU A 29 14.45 0.80 -7.74
CA LEU A 29 13.39 0.48 -6.80
C LEU A 29 12.02 0.45 -7.49
N ALA A 30 11.70 1.46 -8.30
CA ALA A 30 10.46 1.51 -9.08
C ALA A 30 10.29 0.27 -9.96
N PHE A 31 11.36 -0.13 -10.67
CA PHE A 31 11.36 -1.33 -11.52
C PHE A 31 11.09 -2.62 -10.71
N GLN A 32 11.72 -2.77 -9.55
CA GLN A 32 11.50 -3.94 -8.68
C GLN A 32 10.06 -4.01 -8.16
N LEU A 33 9.51 -2.86 -7.75
CA LEU A 33 8.11 -2.78 -7.29
C LEU A 33 7.14 -3.13 -8.42
N ALA A 34 7.37 -2.62 -9.63
CA ALA A 34 6.56 -2.95 -10.80
C ALA A 34 6.61 -4.45 -11.15
N ARG A 35 7.79 -5.07 -11.09
CA ARG A 35 7.96 -6.48 -11.45
C ARG A 35 7.48 -7.47 -10.38
N SER A 36 7.45 -7.07 -9.11
CA SER A 36 7.16 -7.99 -8.00
C SER A 36 5.66 -8.24 -7.76
N GLY A 37 4.77 -7.59 -8.52
CA GLY A 37 3.33 -7.63 -8.23
C GLY A 37 3.00 -7.01 -6.88
N PHE A 38 3.82 -6.03 -6.45
CA PHE A 38 3.69 -5.38 -5.15
C PHE A 38 2.33 -4.72 -4.98
N GLN A 39 1.81 -4.13 -6.07
CA GLN A 39 0.49 -3.50 -6.10
C GLN A 39 -0.63 -4.48 -5.74
N GLU A 40 -0.65 -5.65 -6.38
CA GLU A 40 -1.70 -6.67 -6.15
C GLU A 40 -1.66 -7.18 -4.71
N ARG A 41 -0.45 -7.42 -4.20
CA ARG A 41 -0.24 -7.87 -2.81
C ARG A 41 -0.66 -6.80 -1.80
N LEU A 42 -0.39 -5.54 -2.10
CA LEU A 42 -0.81 -4.42 -1.26
C LEU A 42 -2.33 -4.27 -1.26
N ALA A 43 -2.95 -4.29 -2.44
CA ALA A 43 -4.41 -4.22 -2.57
C ALA A 43 -5.09 -5.37 -1.80
N ALA A 44 -4.58 -6.60 -1.92
CA ALA A 44 -5.08 -7.74 -1.17
C ALA A 44 -4.94 -7.54 0.34
N ARG A 45 -3.80 -7.01 0.81
CA ARG A 45 -3.59 -6.72 2.25
C ARG A 45 -4.53 -5.64 2.76
N VAL A 46 -4.75 -4.56 2.01
CA VAL A 46 -5.69 -3.50 2.38
C VAL A 46 -7.11 -4.05 2.45
N ALA A 47 -7.53 -4.84 1.46
CA ALA A 47 -8.85 -5.48 1.47
C ALA A 47 -9.04 -6.40 2.69
N SER A 48 -8.02 -7.20 3.04
CA SER A 48 -8.06 -8.05 4.23
C SER A 48 -8.14 -7.24 5.53
N ALA A 49 -7.44 -6.12 5.63
CA ALA A 49 -7.49 -5.24 6.81
C ALA A 49 -8.86 -4.57 6.96
N VAL A 50 -9.46 -4.11 5.85
CA VAL A 50 -10.82 -3.56 5.84
C VAL A 50 -11.83 -4.61 6.27
N LYS A 51 -11.74 -5.83 5.72
CA LYS A 51 -12.62 -6.95 6.09
C LYS A 51 -12.50 -7.31 7.57
N ALA A 52 -11.29 -7.41 8.10
CA ALA A 52 -11.07 -7.69 9.52
C ALA A 52 -11.68 -6.61 10.44
N GLY A 53 -11.63 -5.34 10.02
CA GLY A 53 -12.29 -4.24 10.74
C GLY A 53 -13.82 -4.30 10.70
N GLN A 54 -14.39 -4.74 9.57
CA GLN A 54 -15.83 -4.93 9.40
C GLN A 54 -16.36 -6.12 10.21
N ASP A 55 -15.67 -7.26 10.16
CA ASP A 55 -16.03 -8.45 10.92
C ASP A 55 -16.01 -8.16 12.44
N ALA A 56 -15.03 -7.38 12.92
CA ALA A 56 -14.96 -6.94 14.31
C ALA A 56 -16.09 -5.97 14.70
N ALA A 57 -16.52 -5.10 13.78
CA ALA A 57 -17.64 -4.18 14.01
C ALA A 57 -19.00 -4.92 14.02
N GLN A 58 -19.16 -5.96 13.21
CA GLN A 58 -20.39 -6.74 13.13
C GLN A 58 -20.55 -7.68 14.34
N ALA A 59 -19.44 -8.26 14.83
CA ALA A 59 -19.38 -9.01 16.09
C ALA A 59 -19.79 -8.19 17.34
N GLY A 60 -19.59 -6.88 17.31
CA GLY A 60 -20.06 -5.97 18.35
C GLY A 60 -21.56 -5.68 18.30
N ALA A 61 -22.17 -5.73 17.12
CA ALA A 61 -23.59 -5.43 16.91
C ALA A 61 -24.51 -6.61 17.24
N GLU A 62 -24.09 -7.85 16.95
CA GLU A 62 -24.86 -9.06 17.24
C GLU A 62 -25.00 -9.36 18.75
N ASN A 63 -24.06 -8.90 19.58
CA ASN A 63 -24.12 -9.01 21.04
C ASN A 63 -25.00 -7.94 21.73
N GLY A 64 -25.57 -6.97 21.00
CA GLY A 64 -26.33 -5.85 21.56
C GLY A 64 -27.86 -5.91 21.41
N ILE A 65 -28.40 -6.95 20.77
CA ILE A 65 -29.84 -7.02 20.39
C ILE A 65 -30.60 -8.11 21.16
N SER A 66 -29.92 -8.87 22.03
CA SER A 66 -30.57 -9.83 22.94
C SER A 66 -30.84 -9.17 24.30
N SER A 67 -31.89 -8.34 24.41
CA SER A 67 -32.49 -7.87 25.67
C SER A 67 -33.95 -7.50 25.44
#